data_AF-A0AB33G4C7-F1
#
_entry.id   AF-A0AB33G4C7-F1
#
_cell.length_a   1.000
_cell.length_b   1.000
_cell.length_c   1.000
_cell.angle_alpha   90.00
_cell.angle_beta   90.00
_cell.angle_gamma   90.00
#
_symmetry.space_group_name_H-M   'P 1'
#
loop_
_entity.id
_entity.type
_entity.pdbx_description
1 polymer ?
#
loop_
_entity_poly.entity_id
_entity_poly.type
_entity_poly.pdbx_seq_one_letter_code
_entity_poly.pdbx_strand_id
1 'polypeptide(L)' 'MGVSPELLADCIVPPVPEPFTFGASVDYNLQLLAVIKNCNADKRALRQIEQQRRQPLER' A
#
# COMPACT_ATOMS: atom_id res chain seq x y z
N MET A 1 -1.16 5.75 -21.82
CA MET A 1 -0.38 6.03 -20.58
C MET A 1 -0.77 5.00 -19.53
N GLY A 2 0.12 4.06 -19.21
CA GLY A 2 -0.12 3.04 -18.18
C GLY A 2 0.02 3.63 -16.76
N VAL A 3 -0.45 2.90 -15.75
CA VAL A 3 -0.10 3.19 -14.34
C VAL A 3 1.34 2.72 -14.11
N SER A 4 2.14 3.48 -13.35
CA SER A 4 3.47 3.05 -12.93
C SER A 4 3.39 1.72 -12.16
N PRO A 5 4.20 0.70 -12.49
CA PRO A 5 4.19 -0.57 -11.77
C PRO A 5 4.52 -0.44 -10.27
N GLU A 6 5.23 0.62 -9.88
CA GLU A 6 5.51 0.98 -8.49
C GLU A 6 4.24 1.32 -7.70
N LEU A 7 3.20 1.84 -8.37
CA LEU A 7 1.88 2.05 -7.75
C LEU A 7 1.09 0.74 -7.65
N LEU A 8 1.40 -0.25 -8.49
CA LEU A 8 0.81 -1.59 -8.44
C LEU A 8 1.58 -2.53 -7.50
N ALA A 9 2.65 -2.05 -6.86
CA ALA A 9 3.48 -2.86 -5.99
C ALA A 9 2.67 -3.38 -4.78
N ASP A 10 3.01 -4.60 -4.35
CA ASP A 10 2.42 -5.21 -3.16
C ASP A 10 2.73 -4.39 -1.90
N CYS A 11 1.87 -4.53 -0.88
CA CYS A 11 2.14 -3.91 0.41
C CYS A 11 3.43 -4.54 0.99
N ILE A 12 4.54 -3.77 1.01
CA ILE A 12 5.85 -4.28 1.41
C ILE A 12 5.85 -4.60 2.91
N VAL A 13 6.01 -5.87 3.25
CA VAL A 13 6.11 -6.31 4.64
C VAL A 13 7.52 -5.99 5.16
N PRO A 14 7.66 -5.33 6.33
CA PRO A 14 8.96 -5.09 6.94
C PRO A 14 9.61 -6.42 7.35
N PRO A 15 10.95 -6.49 7.43
CA PRO A 15 11.63 -7.69 7.90
C PRO A 15 11.24 -8.00 9.35
N VAL A 16 11.04 -9.28 9.66
CA VAL A 16 10.76 -9.73 11.02
C VAL A 16 12.02 -9.48 11.88
N PRO A 17 11.90 -8.80 13.03
CA PRO A 17 13.06 -8.53 13.87
C PRO A 17 13.56 -9.79 14.58
N GLU A 18 14.88 -9.90 14.72
CA GLU A 18 15.56 -10.99 15.44
C GLU A 18 16.55 -10.38 16.45
N PRO A 19 16.41 -10.65 17.77
CA PRO A 19 15.40 -11.52 18.40
C PRO A 19 14.00 -10.89 18.44
N PHE A 20 12.98 -11.73 18.27
CA PHE A 20 11.58 -11.32 18.33
C PHE A 20 11.08 -11.17 19.78
N THR A 21 11.63 -10.19 20.49
CA THR A 21 11.23 -9.85 21.87
C THR A 21 9.83 -9.22 21.92
N PHE A 22 9.23 -9.12 23.11
CA PHE A 22 7.96 -8.41 23.27
C PHE A 22 8.02 -6.96 22.79
N GLY A 23 9.08 -6.22 23.12
CA GLY A 23 9.28 -4.84 22.64
C GLY A 23 9.39 -4.78 21.11
N ALA A 24 10.19 -5.67 20.52
CA ALA A 24 10.31 -5.78 19.07
C ALA A 24 8.97 -6.10 18.39
N SER A 25 8.10 -6.88 19.04
CA SER A 25 6.75 -7.18 18.53
C SER A 25 5.87 -5.93 18.49
N VAL A 26 5.97 -5.04 19.48
CA VAL A 26 5.21 -3.78 19.50
C VAL A 26 5.66 -2.89 18.35
N ASP A 27 6.97 -2.69 18.20
CA ASP A 27 7.54 -1.89 17.11
C ASP A 27 7.21 -2.46 15.74
N TYR A 28 7.29 -3.79 15.58
CA TYR A 28 6.94 -4.48 14.34
C TYR A 28 5.46 -4.32 13.99
N ASN A 29 4.55 -4.43 14.97
CA ASN A 29 3.12 -4.17 14.73
C ASN A 29 2.84 -2.72 14.35
N LEU A 30 3.54 -1.74 14.94
CA LEU A 30 3.44 -0.34 14.53
C LEU A 30 3.88 -0.15 13.07
N GLN A 31 4.98 -0.77 12.66
CA GLN A 31 5.45 -0.73 11.26
C GLN A 31 4.44 -1.37 10.31
N LEU A 32 3.90 -2.54 10.67
CA LEU A 32 2.87 -3.22 9.88
C LEU A 32 1.61 -2.36 9.72
N LEU A 33 1.16 -1.69 10.78
CA LEU A 33 0.01 -0.78 10.72
C LEU A 33 0.28 0.42 9.78
N ALA A 34 1.49 0.96 9.79
CA ALA A 34 1.90 2.03 8.88
C ALA A 34 1.89 1.56 7.41
N VAL A 35 2.39 0.35 7.14
CA VAL A 35 2.33 -0.27 5.80
C VAL A 35 0.88 -0.43 5.34
N ILE A 36 0.00 -0.97 6.19
CA ILE A 36 -1.42 -1.15 5.88
C ILE A 36 -2.08 0.20 5.56
N LYS A 37 -1.81 1.23 6.36
CA LYS A 37 -2.35 2.58 6.16
C LYS A 37 -1.96 3.13 4.78
N ASN A 38 -0.67 3.09 4.44
CA ASN A 38 -0.15 3.62 3.18
C ASN A 38 -0.68 2.81 2.00
N CYS A 39 -0.59 1.48 2.07
CA CYS A 39 -1.06 0.59 1.01
C CYS A 39 -2.57 0.78 0.71
N ASN A 40 -3.39 0.98 1.75
CA ASN A 40 -4.81 1.25 1.57
C ASN A 40 -5.07 2.63 0.92
N ALA A 41 -4.23 3.63 1.20
CA ALA A 41 -4.32 4.94 0.56
C ALA A 41 -3.96 4.85 -0.93
N ASP A 42 -2.87 4.17 -1.27
CA ASP A 42 -2.40 3.99 -2.64
C ASP A 42 -3.42 3.20 -3.47
N LYS A 43 -3.92 2.08 -2.95
CA LYS A 43 -4.98 1.28 -3.60
C LYS A 43 -6.26 2.08 -3.84
N ARG A 44 -6.62 2.99 -2.92
CA ARG A 44 -7.78 3.87 -3.11
C ARG A 44 -7.54 4.87 -4.24
N ALA A 45 -6.38 5.51 -4.28
CA ALA A 45 -6.02 6.45 -5.33
C ALA A 45 -6.01 5.76 -6.72
N LEU A 46 -5.45 4.55 -6.79
CA LEU A 46 -5.48 3.74 -8.00
C LEU A 46 -6.89 3.43 -8.49
N ARG A 47 -7.79 3.00 -7.60
CA ARG A 47 -9.19 2.75 -7.95
C ARG A 47 -9.87 4.00 -8.50
N GLN A 48 -9.58 5.18 -7.96
CA GLN A 48 -10.13 6.45 -8.45
C GLN A 48 -9.60 6.78 -9.85
N ILE A 49 -8.30 6.61 -10.10
CA ILE A 49 -7.70 6.81 -11.43
C ILE A 49 -8.31 5.86 -12.46
N GLU A 50 -8.45 4.58 -12.10
CA GLU A 50 -9.03 3.57 -12.99
C GLU A 50 -10.52 3.83 -13.25
N GLN A 51 -11.28 4.32 -12.26
CA GLN A 51 -12.66 4.77 -12.47
C GLN A 51 -12.74 5.93 -13.47
N GLN A 52 -11.87 6.94 -13.33
CA GLN A 52 -11.81 8.07 -14.27
C GLN A 52 -11.46 7.62 -15.69
N ARG A 53 -10.53 6.66 -15.84
CA ARG A 53 -10.17 6.08 -17.16
C ARG A 53 -11.28 5.27 -17.80
N ARG A 54 -12.15 4.66 -16.99
CA ARG A 54 -13.30 3.88 -17.46
C ARG A 54 -14.51 4.73 -17.82
N GLN A 55 -14.53 6.02 -17.46
CA GLN A 55 -15.57 6.91 -17.95
C GLN A 55 -15.41 7.07 -19.46
N PRO A 56 -16.47 6.84 -20.26
CA PRO A 56 -16.44 7.17 -21.68
C PRO A 56 -16.04 8.63 -21.83
N LEU A 57 -15.18 8.93 -22.80
CA LEU A 57 -14.91 10.30 -23.18
C LEU A 57 -16.23 10.85 -23.77
N GLU A 58 -17.10 11.45 -22.97
CA GLU A 58 -18.16 12.30 -23.48
C GLU A 58 -17.52 13.61 -23.95
N ARG A 59 -16.94 13.56 -25.16
CA ARG A 59 -16.69 14.70 -26.05
C ARG A 59 -16.82 14.25 -27.49
#